data_AF-A0A344TKU0-F1
#
_entry.id   AF-A0A344TKU0-F1
#
_cell.length_a   1.000
_cell.length_b   1.000
_cell.length_c   1.000
_cell.angle_alpha   90.00
_cell.angle_beta   90.00
_cell.angle_gamma   90.00
#
_symmetry.space_group_name_H-M   'P 1'
#
loop_
_entity.id
_entity.type
_entity.pdbx_description
1 polymer ?
#
loop_
_entity_poly.entity_id
_entity_poly.type
_entity_poly.pdbx_seq_one_letter_code
_entity_poly.pdbx_strand_id
1 'polypeptide(L)'
;MMKKSFLFLCGLTSFSVFAQTTTPNFKIQVVDNQINIGYGLAVGDVDGDKRLDILLADQKDIVWYKNEGTKNGESWKRHVMVSNVTPKDNVCIAARDIDGDGKVEVAIGAMWNPAETNDITKSGAVFYLVRPEDPTQRWEPIPLHHEITTHRMRWAQVSKNKFQLIVVPLHGLGNANGEGKGVKVLAYDVPKNPKQPWPYQLVDSTLHITHNFEIWEDADATRILIGSKEGGKVVSYQKNQWKPTGQWIGEGLGVGEVRRGYLPNKDAFVAAVAPWHGNQLVVLNPKTNTKKVLTDRLSQGHALACGDFLGLGYSQIAVGWRNPNPDKKVGVRLFVSKDAAGENWEEFVLDESVMMACEDLLATDLDGDGDLDIIAAGRATLNVLIYWNQRINK
;
A
#
# COMPACT_ATOMS: atom_id res chain seq x y z
N MET A 1 34.42 71.82 3.67
CA MET A 1 33.43 71.08 2.86
C MET A 1 33.36 69.64 3.37
N MET A 2 32.27 69.28 4.05
CA MET A 2 32.06 67.96 4.66
C MET A 2 31.80 66.90 3.58
N LYS A 3 32.57 65.81 3.59
CA LYS A 3 32.31 64.60 2.79
C LYS A 3 31.15 63.84 3.45
N LYS A 4 30.01 63.73 2.75
CA LYS A 4 28.88 62.87 3.15
C LYS A 4 29.19 61.42 2.75
N SER A 5 29.33 60.54 3.75
CA SER A 5 29.40 59.10 3.56
C SER A 5 27.99 58.56 3.29
N PHE A 6 27.80 57.90 2.15
CA PHE A 6 26.57 57.15 1.85
C PHE A 6 26.70 55.74 2.44
N LEU A 7 25.88 55.41 3.44
CA LEU A 7 25.65 54.03 3.85
C LEU A 7 24.72 53.37 2.83
N PHE A 8 25.18 52.30 2.19
CA PHE A 8 24.35 51.44 1.35
C PHE A 8 23.67 50.40 2.26
N LEU A 9 22.38 50.58 2.51
CA LEU A 9 21.57 49.62 3.27
C LEU A 9 21.19 48.47 2.33
N CYS A 10 21.89 47.34 2.40
CA CYS A 10 21.48 46.11 1.72
C CYS A 10 20.21 45.56 2.41
N GLY A 11 19.05 45.83 1.84
CA GLY A 11 17.81 45.16 2.20
C GLY A 11 17.86 43.69 1.77
N LEU A 12 18.07 42.78 2.72
CA LEU A 12 17.77 41.36 2.54
C LEU A 12 16.26 41.22 2.40
N THR A 13 15.77 41.19 1.15
CA THR A 13 14.41 40.77 0.85
C THR A 13 14.37 39.25 0.94
N SER A 14 13.79 38.75 2.03
CA SER A 14 13.42 37.34 2.14
C SER A 14 12.29 37.07 1.14
N PHE A 15 12.64 36.67 -0.08
CA PHE A 15 11.66 36.12 -1.00
C PHE A 15 11.17 34.81 -0.42
N SER A 16 9.96 34.84 0.15
CA SER A 16 9.19 33.61 0.35
C SER A 16 8.83 33.10 -1.05
N VAL A 17 9.62 32.17 -1.57
CA VAL A 17 9.28 31.45 -2.80
C VAL A 17 8.08 30.57 -2.46
N PHE A 18 6.87 31.11 -2.64
CA PHE A 18 5.70 30.25 -2.77
C PHE A 18 5.91 29.45 -4.05
N ALA A 19 6.06 28.14 -3.87
CA ALA A 19 6.30 27.18 -4.93
C ALA A 19 5.30 27.38 -6.08
N GLN A 20 5.81 27.28 -7.30
CA GLN A 20 4.98 27.17 -8.51
C GLN A 20 3.96 26.05 -8.28
N THR A 21 2.66 26.35 -8.41
CA THR A 21 1.60 25.36 -8.25
C THR A 21 1.69 24.35 -9.39
N THR A 22 2.42 23.26 -9.20
CA THR A 22 2.38 22.11 -10.11
C THR A 22 0.99 21.49 -9.99
N THR A 23 0.17 21.67 -11.03
CA THR A 23 -1.11 20.97 -11.11
C THR A 23 -0.82 19.52 -11.46
N PRO A 24 -1.33 18.53 -10.71
CA PRO A 24 -1.19 17.12 -11.05
C PRO A 24 -1.68 16.87 -12.48
N ASN A 25 -0.87 16.16 -13.26
CA ASN A 25 -1.24 15.76 -14.62
C ASN A 25 -1.00 14.26 -14.73
N PHE A 26 -2.07 13.49 -14.77
CA PHE A 26 -2.03 12.04 -14.86
C PHE A 26 -2.82 11.60 -16.08
N LYS A 27 -2.36 10.56 -16.77
CA LYS A 27 -3.05 9.97 -17.93
C LYS A 27 -3.30 8.50 -17.68
N ILE A 28 -4.54 8.05 -17.91
CA ILE A 28 -4.89 6.63 -17.75
C ILE A 28 -4.31 5.79 -18.90
N GLN A 29 -3.80 4.62 -18.53
CA GLN A 29 -3.69 3.44 -19.40
C GLN A 29 -4.47 2.28 -18.79
N VAL A 30 -5.25 1.57 -19.62
CA VAL A 30 -5.84 0.28 -19.24
C VAL A 30 -4.79 -0.81 -19.42
N VAL A 31 -4.44 -1.49 -18.33
CA VAL A 31 -3.54 -2.66 -18.35
C VAL A 31 -4.32 -3.92 -18.67
N ASP A 32 -5.46 -4.09 -17.98
CA ASP A 32 -6.37 -5.22 -18.18
C ASP A 32 -7.80 -4.78 -17.81
N ASN A 33 -8.79 -5.24 -18.56
CA ASN A 33 -10.21 -5.04 -18.30
C ASN A 33 -11.02 -6.34 -18.42
N GLN A 34 -10.34 -7.48 -18.32
CA GLN A 34 -10.89 -8.83 -18.45
C GLN A 34 -10.63 -9.69 -17.20
N ILE A 35 -10.28 -9.06 -16.08
CA ILE A 35 -10.12 -9.73 -14.78
C ILE A 35 -11.49 -10.08 -14.18
N ASN A 36 -11.55 -11.04 -13.26
CA ASN A 36 -12.78 -11.36 -12.54
C ASN A 36 -12.94 -10.54 -11.26
N ILE A 37 -11.82 -10.23 -10.60
CA ILE A 37 -11.74 -9.34 -9.43
C ILE A 37 -10.37 -8.66 -9.46
N GLY A 38 -10.31 -7.35 -9.24
CA GLY A 38 -9.06 -6.69 -8.85
C GLY A 38 -9.02 -6.50 -7.33
N TYR A 39 -8.26 -7.33 -6.59
CA TYR A 39 -8.24 -7.26 -5.11
C TYR A 39 -6.92 -6.76 -4.53
N GLY A 40 -5.83 -7.51 -4.67
CA GLY A 40 -4.53 -7.15 -4.10
C GLY A 40 -3.50 -6.91 -5.19
N LEU A 41 -2.75 -5.82 -5.08
CA LEU A 41 -1.66 -5.48 -5.98
C LEU A 41 -0.29 -5.69 -5.34
N ALA A 42 0.69 -6.04 -6.16
CA ALA A 42 2.11 -5.89 -5.85
C ALA A 42 2.86 -5.42 -7.10
N VAL A 43 4.07 -4.90 -6.92
CA VAL A 43 4.96 -4.49 -8.02
C VAL A 43 6.35 -5.04 -7.77
N GLY A 44 7.03 -5.47 -8.83
CA GLY A 44 8.39 -6.00 -8.75
C GLY A 44 8.89 -6.49 -10.09
N ASP A 45 10.21 -6.56 -10.26
CA ASP A 45 10.82 -7.20 -11.43
C ASP A 45 10.62 -8.72 -11.33
N VAL A 46 9.73 -9.25 -12.17
CA VAL A 46 9.43 -10.68 -12.15
C VAL A 46 10.48 -11.43 -12.94
N ASP A 47 10.92 -11.02 -14.12
CA ASP A 47 11.77 -11.86 -14.97
C ASP A 47 13.27 -11.51 -14.95
N GLY A 48 13.66 -10.46 -14.25
CA GLY A 48 15.03 -9.98 -14.09
C GLY A 48 15.46 -9.00 -15.19
N ASP A 49 14.51 -8.43 -15.94
CA ASP A 49 14.79 -7.50 -17.03
C ASP A 49 14.98 -6.03 -16.60
N LYS A 50 14.94 -5.80 -15.28
CA LYS A 50 15.08 -4.52 -14.57
C LYS A 50 13.95 -3.54 -14.79
N ARG A 51 12.81 -3.99 -15.31
CA ARG A 51 11.57 -3.21 -15.33
C ARG A 51 10.62 -3.74 -14.27
N LEU A 52 9.89 -2.83 -13.66
CA LEU A 52 8.89 -3.21 -12.68
C LEU A 52 7.64 -3.73 -13.39
N ASP A 53 7.22 -4.93 -13.01
CA ASP A 53 5.98 -5.55 -13.46
C ASP A 53 4.85 -5.34 -12.46
N ILE A 54 3.61 -5.45 -12.92
CA ILE A 54 2.43 -5.39 -12.06
C ILE A 54 1.99 -6.81 -11.73
N LEU A 55 1.78 -7.13 -10.46
CA LEU A 55 1.21 -8.39 -10.01
C LEU A 55 -0.19 -8.17 -9.42
N LEU A 56 -1.09 -9.09 -9.69
CA LEU A 56 -2.47 -9.03 -9.25
C LEU A 56 -2.94 -10.36 -8.65
N ALA A 57 -3.57 -10.26 -7.48
CA ALA A 57 -4.46 -11.29 -6.96
C ALA A 57 -5.86 -11.13 -7.59
N ASP A 58 -6.09 -11.83 -8.70
CA ASP A 58 -7.41 -12.00 -9.33
C ASP A 58 -8.21 -13.07 -8.56
N GLN A 59 -9.48 -13.27 -8.89
CA GLN A 59 -10.38 -14.16 -8.17
C GLN A 59 -9.82 -15.58 -8.02
N LYS A 60 -9.38 -16.18 -9.14
CA LYS A 60 -8.85 -17.56 -9.17
C LYS A 60 -7.42 -17.65 -9.65
N ASP A 61 -6.94 -16.63 -10.35
CA ASP A 61 -5.57 -16.56 -10.83
C ASP A 61 -4.75 -15.60 -9.97
N ILE A 62 -3.48 -15.93 -9.83
CA ILE A 62 -2.44 -14.94 -9.51
C ILE A 62 -1.72 -14.67 -10.82
N VAL A 63 -1.67 -13.41 -11.22
CA VAL A 63 -1.09 -13.01 -12.50
C VAL A 63 -0.04 -11.93 -12.33
N TRP A 64 0.83 -11.82 -13.32
CA TRP A 64 1.62 -10.64 -13.55
C TRP A 64 1.43 -10.13 -14.96
N TYR A 65 1.62 -8.83 -15.12
CA TYR A 65 1.61 -8.11 -16.37
C TYR A 65 3.04 -7.67 -16.61
N LYS A 66 3.66 -8.26 -17.62
CA LYS A 66 5.03 -7.93 -18.00
C LYS A 66 5.08 -6.51 -18.55
N ASN A 67 6.00 -5.71 -18.05
CA ASN A 67 6.35 -4.42 -18.62
C ASN A 67 7.34 -4.60 -19.77
N GLU A 68 6.88 -4.55 -21.02
CA GLU A 68 7.78 -4.69 -22.19
C GLU A 68 8.49 -3.36 -22.55
N GLY A 69 8.39 -2.31 -21.72
CA GLY A 69 9.15 -1.08 -21.84
C GLY A 69 8.71 -0.12 -22.96
N THR A 70 7.54 -0.32 -23.56
CA THR A 70 7.03 0.61 -24.59
C THR A 70 6.09 1.66 -23.98
N LYS A 71 6.51 2.93 -23.97
CA LYS A 71 5.74 4.06 -23.40
C LYS A 71 4.39 4.37 -24.09
N ASN A 72 4.05 3.70 -25.19
CA ASN A 72 2.95 4.10 -26.09
C ASN A 72 1.85 3.03 -26.33
N GLY A 73 1.60 2.15 -25.35
CA GLY A 73 0.22 1.67 -25.14
C GLY A 73 -0.18 0.26 -25.59
N GLU A 74 0.72 -0.69 -25.85
CA GLU A 74 0.29 -2.06 -26.24
C GLU A 74 0.93 -3.24 -25.49
N SER A 75 1.78 -3.05 -24.48
CA SER A 75 2.67 -4.15 -24.09
C SER A 75 2.71 -4.48 -22.59
N TRP A 76 1.52 -4.58 -21.99
CA TRP A 76 1.36 -5.30 -20.72
C TRP A 76 0.93 -6.73 -20.98
N LYS A 77 1.89 -7.66 -21.04
CA LYS A 77 1.59 -9.06 -21.36
C LYS A 77 1.18 -9.81 -20.09
N ARG A 78 -0.07 -10.28 -20.06
CA ARG A 78 -0.61 -11.08 -18.94
C ARG A 78 0.00 -12.48 -18.92
N HIS A 79 0.56 -12.85 -17.79
CA HIS A 79 1.07 -14.18 -17.48
C HIS A 79 0.44 -14.68 -16.19
N VAL A 80 -0.09 -15.90 -16.21
CA VAL A 80 -0.68 -16.52 -15.01
C VAL A 80 0.41 -17.30 -14.27
N MET A 81 0.70 -16.90 -13.03
CA MET A 81 1.63 -17.62 -12.15
C MET A 81 0.99 -18.90 -11.64
N VAL A 82 -0.24 -18.82 -11.14
CA VAL A 82 -0.96 -19.98 -10.59
C VAL A 82 -2.47 -19.76 -10.69
N SER A 83 -3.22 -20.86 -10.80
CA SER A 83 -4.69 -20.86 -10.90
C SER A 83 -5.29 -21.82 -9.88
N ASN A 84 -6.44 -21.45 -9.30
CA ASN A 84 -7.28 -22.33 -8.47
C ASN A 84 -6.53 -23.01 -7.31
N VAL A 85 -5.61 -22.29 -6.65
CA VAL A 85 -4.86 -22.83 -5.49
C VAL A 85 -5.79 -23.28 -4.37
N THR A 86 -6.93 -22.60 -4.22
CA THR A 86 -7.98 -22.97 -3.26
C THR A 86 -9.37 -22.85 -3.91
N PRO A 87 -10.42 -23.47 -3.34
CA PRO A 87 -11.78 -23.37 -3.89
C PRO A 87 -12.38 -21.95 -3.82
N LYS A 88 -11.93 -21.12 -2.89
CA LYS A 88 -12.40 -19.74 -2.69
C LYS A 88 -11.42 -18.73 -3.29
N ASP A 89 -11.70 -17.46 -3.13
CA ASP A 89 -11.02 -16.40 -3.87
C ASP A 89 -9.65 -16.08 -3.25
N ASN A 90 -8.75 -15.51 -4.05
CA ASN A 90 -7.52 -14.88 -3.57
C ASN A 90 -7.84 -13.52 -2.90
N VAL A 91 -6.94 -13.03 -2.05
CA VAL A 91 -7.19 -11.79 -1.26
C VAL A 91 -5.96 -10.92 -1.05
N CYS A 92 -4.74 -11.44 -1.11
CA CYS A 92 -3.57 -10.58 -1.01
C CYS A 92 -2.35 -11.21 -1.65
N ILE A 93 -1.37 -10.36 -1.96
CA ILE A 93 -0.11 -10.73 -2.59
C ILE A 93 1.01 -9.87 -1.99
N ALA A 94 2.20 -10.43 -1.85
CA ALA A 94 3.42 -9.70 -1.56
C ALA A 94 4.50 -10.11 -2.56
N ALA A 95 5.19 -9.12 -3.14
CA ALA A 95 6.32 -9.34 -4.03
C ALA A 95 7.49 -8.45 -3.59
N ARG A 96 8.69 -9.02 -3.46
CA ARG A 96 9.94 -8.30 -3.19
C ARG A 96 11.13 -9.22 -3.49
N ASP A 97 12.22 -8.66 -4.00
CA ASP A 97 13.51 -9.35 -4.05
C ASP A 97 14.04 -9.51 -2.62
N ILE A 98 14.02 -10.75 -2.11
CA ILE A 98 14.43 -11.07 -0.73
C ILE A 98 15.71 -11.89 -0.68
N ASP A 99 16.18 -12.43 -1.80
CA ASP A 99 17.42 -13.19 -1.88
C ASP A 99 18.58 -12.45 -2.59
N GLY A 100 18.28 -11.33 -3.25
CA GLY A 100 19.22 -10.42 -3.90
C GLY A 100 19.58 -10.81 -5.33
N ASP A 101 18.81 -11.68 -5.99
CA ASP A 101 19.06 -12.09 -7.37
C ASP A 101 18.54 -11.09 -8.43
N GLY A 102 17.86 -10.03 -7.99
CA GLY A 102 17.28 -9.00 -8.84
C GLY A 102 15.86 -9.31 -9.30
N LYS A 103 15.25 -10.40 -8.84
CA LYS A 103 13.88 -10.80 -9.16
C LYS A 103 13.07 -10.89 -7.88
N VAL A 104 11.75 -10.75 -7.99
CA VAL A 104 10.89 -10.81 -6.80
C VAL A 104 10.49 -12.21 -6.40
N GLU A 105 10.49 -12.46 -5.10
CA GLU A 105 9.81 -13.59 -4.47
C GLU A 105 8.36 -13.22 -4.19
N VAL A 106 7.45 -14.17 -4.45
CA VAL A 106 6.01 -13.95 -4.35
C VAL A 106 5.38 -14.83 -3.27
N ALA A 107 4.59 -14.22 -2.41
CA ALA A 107 3.69 -14.91 -1.48
C ALA A 107 2.25 -14.44 -1.71
N ILE A 108 1.28 -15.32 -1.48
CA ILE A 108 -0.14 -15.05 -1.71
C ILE A 108 -1.00 -15.51 -0.54
N GLY A 109 -2.10 -14.79 -0.32
CA GLY A 109 -3.18 -15.15 0.57
C GLY A 109 -4.42 -15.56 -0.23
N ALA A 110 -5.04 -16.65 0.16
CA ALA A 110 -6.21 -17.20 -0.53
C ALA A 110 -7.25 -17.76 0.46
N MET A 111 -8.19 -18.52 -0.08
CA MET A 111 -9.32 -19.10 0.64
C MET A 111 -10.18 -18.04 1.35
N TRP A 112 -10.44 -16.93 0.67
CA TRP A 112 -11.08 -15.75 1.26
C TRP A 112 -12.52 -16.03 1.70
N ASN A 113 -12.77 -15.94 3.01
CA ASN A 113 -14.10 -16.01 3.60
C ASN A 113 -14.15 -15.24 4.93
N PRO A 114 -14.37 -13.92 4.90
CA PRO A 114 -14.28 -13.08 6.10
C PRO A 114 -15.37 -13.39 7.13
N ALA A 115 -16.49 -13.99 6.72
CA ALA A 115 -17.59 -14.34 7.62
C ALA A 115 -17.35 -15.66 8.39
N GLU A 116 -16.42 -16.50 7.93
CA GLU A 116 -16.07 -17.74 8.62
C GLU A 116 -14.91 -17.49 9.57
N THR A 117 -15.25 -17.37 10.85
CA THR A 117 -14.29 -17.13 11.94
C THR A 117 -14.18 -18.31 12.90
N ASN A 118 -14.83 -19.45 12.66
CA ASN A 118 -14.87 -20.57 13.61
C ASN A 118 -14.06 -21.80 13.16
N ASP A 119 -13.88 -21.99 11.85
CA ASP A 119 -13.18 -23.15 11.28
C ASP A 119 -12.02 -22.73 10.37
N ILE A 120 -10.79 -22.88 10.87
CA ILE A 120 -9.56 -22.50 10.17
C ILE A 120 -9.34 -23.27 8.86
N THR A 121 -10.01 -24.43 8.69
CA THR A 121 -9.92 -25.22 7.45
C THR A 121 -10.82 -24.67 6.34
N LYS A 122 -11.70 -23.71 6.65
CA LYS A 122 -12.68 -23.14 5.71
C LYS A 122 -12.42 -21.68 5.34
N SER A 123 -11.41 -21.05 5.94
CA SER A 123 -11.09 -19.63 5.72
C SER A 123 -9.62 -19.33 5.96
N GLY A 124 -9.02 -18.62 5.00
CA GLY A 124 -7.62 -18.26 5.01
C GLY A 124 -6.72 -19.39 4.50
N ALA A 125 -5.70 -18.99 3.76
CA ALA A 125 -4.59 -19.83 3.35
C ALA A 125 -3.42 -18.91 2.96
N VAL A 126 -2.19 -19.36 3.17
CA VAL A 126 -0.96 -18.64 2.81
C VAL A 126 -0.09 -19.56 1.98
N PHE A 127 0.44 -19.07 0.87
CA PHE A 127 1.37 -19.82 0.03
C PHE A 127 2.58 -18.97 -0.34
N TYR A 128 3.76 -19.58 -0.38
CA TYR A 128 4.91 -19.07 -1.09
C TYR A 128 4.94 -19.68 -2.50
N LEU A 129 5.21 -18.89 -3.53
CA LEU A 129 5.25 -19.37 -4.91
C LEU A 129 6.71 -19.62 -5.32
N VAL A 130 7.06 -20.87 -5.58
CA VAL A 130 8.38 -21.25 -6.10
C VAL A 130 8.41 -20.97 -7.61
N ARG A 131 9.31 -20.06 -7.97
CA ARG A 131 9.59 -19.62 -9.33
C ARG A 131 10.18 -20.76 -10.19
N PRO A 132 9.64 -21.03 -11.39
CA PRO A 132 10.26 -21.89 -12.40
C PRO A 132 11.40 -21.18 -13.14
N GLU A 133 12.22 -21.92 -13.88
CA GLU A 133 13.31 -21.35 -14.69
C GLU A 133 12.80 -20.33 -15.72
N ASP A 134 11.73 -20.65 -16.44
CA ASP A 134 10.97 -19.70 -17.27
C ASP A 134 9.81 -19.11 -16.45
N PRO A 135 9.89 -17.84 -16.01
CA PRO A 135 8.91 -17.22 -15.13
C PRO A 135 7.52 -17.05 -15.75
N THR A 136 7.38 -17.28 -17.07
CA THR A 136 6.09 -17.28 -17.77
C THR A 136 5.29 -18.57 -17.58
N GLN A 137 5.95 -19.64 -17.10
CA GLN A 137 5.31 -20.91 -16.73
C GLN A 137 4.60 -20.81 -15.37
N ARG A 138 3.87 -21.86 -15.01
CA ARG A 138 3.19 -21.93 -13.70
C ARG A 138 4.20 -22.09 -12.56
N TRP A 139 4.00 -21.32 -11.51
CA TRP A 139 4.79 -21.35 -10.28
C TRP A 139 4.20 -22.39 -9.32
N GLU A 140 5.06 -23.06 -8.55
CA GLU A 140 4.64 -24.11 -7.61
C GLU A 140 4.23 -23.47 -6.27
N PRO A 141 2.96 -23.61 -5.83
CA PRO A 141 2.53 -23.09 -4.54
C PRO A 141 2.94 -24.00 -3.39
N ILE A 142 3.70 -23.47 -2.44
CA ILE A 142 4.08 -24.15 -1.20
C ILE A 142 3.18 -23.63 -0.05
N PRO A 143 2.33 -24.47 0.56
CA PRO A 143 1.47 -24.05 1.65
C PRO A 143 2.30 -23.71 2.89
N LEU A 144 1.99 -22.57 3.51
CA LEU A 144 2.54 -22.15 4.79
C LEU A 144 1.50 -22.33 5.89
N HIS A 145 1.94 -22.27 7.16
CA HIS A 145 1.01 -22.09 8.27
C HIS A 145 0.17 -20.84 8.02
N HIS A 146 -1.10 -20.87 8.41
CA HIS A 146 -2.00 -19.72 8.27
C HIS A 146 -2.89 -19.56 9.49
N GLU A 147 -3.52 -18.40 9.58
CA GLU A 147 -4.60 -18.11 10.52
C GLU A 147 -5.88 -17.82 9.75
N ILE A 148 -7.00 -17.93 10.45
CA ILE A 148 -8.32 -17.73 9.87
C ILE A 148 -8.48 -16.33 9.30
N THR A 149 -9.24 -16.15 8.21
CA THR A 149 -9.46 -14.85 7.56
C THR A 149 -8.19 -14.11 7.14
N THR A 150 -7.16 -14.82 6.67
CA THR A 150 -5.96 -14.22 6.02
C THR A 150 -6.37 -13.10 5.04
N HIS A 151 -5.76 -11.91 5.12
CA HIS A 151 -6.30 -10.73 4.43
C HIS A 151 -5.26 -9.76 3.81
N ARG A 152 -4.12 -9.52 4.46
CA ARG A 152 -3.02 -8.70 3.91
C ARG A 152 -1.66 -9.34 4.21
N MET A 153 -0.68 -9.07 3.35
CA MET A 153 0.69 -9.50 3.58
C MET A 153 1.71 -8.59 2.91
N ARG A 154 2.93 -8.50 3.46
CA ARG A 154 4.07 -7.75 2.93
C ARG A 154 5.40 -8.30 3.45
N TRP A 155 6.46 -8.11 2.67
CA TRP A 155 7.84 -8.42 3.08
C TRP A 155 8.46 -7.30 3.91
N ALA A 156 8.92 -7.62 5.11
CA ALA A 156 9.65 -6.71 5.99
C ALA A 156 11.14 -7.09 6.06
N GLN A 157 12.03 -6.16 5.72
CA GLN A 157 13.45 -6.29 5.97
C GLN A 157 13.71 -6.05 7.47
N VAL A 158 14.12 -7.08 8.19
CA VAL A 158 14.31 -7.04 9.65
C VAL A 158 15.78 -6.89 10.06
N SER A 159 16.68 -7.17 9.13
CA SER A 159 18.09 -6.79 9.17
C SER A 159 18.66 -6.81 7.76
N LYS A 160 19.91 -6.38 7.57
CA LYS A 160 20.58 -6.46 6.26
C LYS A 160 20.43 -7.87 5.67
N ASN A 161 19.86 -7.94 4.46
CA ASN A 161 19.61 -9.18 3.71
C ASN A 161 18.79 -10.24 4.48
N LYS A 162 17.98 -9.85 5.47
CA LYS A 162 17.05 -10.74 6.17
C LYS A 162 15.66 -10.16 6.10
N PHE A 163 14.74 -10.97 5.58
CA PHE A 163 13.34 -10.60 5.41
C PHE A 163 12.43 -11.54 6.20
N GLN A 164 11.26 -11.02 6.58
CA GLN A 164 10.14 -11.81 7.09
C GLN A 164 8.88 -11.49 6.29
N LEU A 165 8.07 -12.51 6.01
CA LEU A 165 6.72 -12.29 5.49
C LEU A 165 5.83 -11.90 6.67
N ILE A 166 5.22 -10.72 6.64
CA ILE A 166 4.21 -10.32 7.62
C ILE A 166 2.85 -10.67 7.04
N VAL A 167 2.02 -11.40 7.79
CA VAL A 167 0.64 -11.73 7.40
C VAL A 167 -0.31 -11.20 8.47
N VAL A 168 -1.29 -10.41 8.01
CA VAL A 168 -2.33 -9.77 8.82
C VAL A 168 -3.69 -10.32 8.38
N PRO A 169 -4.32 -11.19 9.18
CA PRO A 169 -5.71 -11.59 8.95
C PRO A 169 -6.71 -10.43 9.15
N LEU A 170 -8.00 -10.62 8.87
CA LEU A 170 -9.03 -9.60 9.13
C LEU A 170 -9.63 -9.73 10.54
N HIS A 171 -9.91 -10.96 10.96
CA HIS A 171 -10.58 -11.31 12.21
C HIS A 171 -9.86 -12.43 12.95
N GLY A 172 -10.00 -12.46 14.27
CA GLY A 172 -9.52 -13.57 15.10
C GLY A 172 -10.49 -14.75 15.13
N LEU A 173 -10.03 -15.88 15.69
CA LEU A 173 -10.86 -17.07 15.85
C LEU A 173 -12.04 -16.83 16.80
N GLY A 174 -13.25 -17.12 16.34
CA GLY A 174 -14.52 -16.89 17.02
C GLY A 174 -14.94 -15.42 17.03
N ASN A 175 -14.24 -14.55 16.31
CA ASN A 175 -14.57 -13.12 16.28
C ASN A 175 -15.89 -12.90 15.52
N ALA A 176 -16.77 -12.07 16.08
CA ALA A 176 -17.98 -11.61 15.44
C ALA A 176 -18.14 -10.11 15.67
N ASN A 177 -18.26 -9.33 14.58
CA ASN A 177 -18.42 -7.87 14.63
C ASN A 177 -17.32 -7.15 15.43
N GLY A 178 -16.09 -7.69 15.43
CA GLY A 178 -14.96 -7.13 16.16
C GLY A 178 -14.98 -7.41 17.65
N GLU A 179 -15.74 -8.40 18.11
CA GLU A 179 -15.72 -8.91 19.48
C GLU A 179 -15.23 -10.37 19.47
N GLY A 180 -14.45 -10.80 20.47
CA GLY A 180 -13.92 -12.16 20.57
C GLY A 180 -12.40 -12.20 20.71
N LYS A 181 -11.74 -13.23 20.17
CA LYS A 181 -10.28 -13.27 20.17
C LYS A 181 -9.73 -12.25 19.16
N GLY A 182 -8.60 -11.65 19.50
CA GLY A 182 -7.86 -10.80 18.58
C GLY A 182 -7.22 -11.59 17.43
N VAL A 183 -6.91 -10.85 16.37
CA VAL A 183 -6.22 -11.28 15.17
C VAL A 183 -4.78 -11.63 15.52
N LYS A 184 -4.35 -12.85 15.19
CA LYS A 184 -2.94 -13.22 15.27
C LYS A 184 -2.20 -12.73 14.04
N VAL A 185 -1.46 -11.64 14.20
CA VAL A 185 -0.52 -11.17 13.18
C VAL A 185 0.76 -11.98 13.30
N LEU A 186 1.19 -12.59 12.20
CA LEU A 186 2.34 -13.50 12.18
C LEU A 186 3.45 -12.96 11.28
N ALA A 187 4.70 -13.19 11.68
CA ALA A 187 5.88 -12.95 10.85
C ALA A 187 6.61 -14.27 10.59
N TYR A 188 6.79 -14.63 9.33
CA TYR A 188 7.42 -15.88 8.91
C TYR A 188 8.87 -15.63 8.51
N ASP A 189 9.80 -16.39 9.08
CA ASP A 189 11.19 -16.42 8.64
C ASP A 189 11.30 -17.25 7.36
N VAL A 190 12.12 -16.77 6.42
CA VAL A 190 12.38 -17.45 5.14
C VAL A 190 13.48 -18.50 5.35
N PRO A 191 13.18 -19.82 5.24
CA PRO A 191 14.20 -20.85 5.31
C PRO A 191 15.04 -20.87 4.02
N LYS A 192 16.26 -21.40 4.10
CA LYS A 192 17.13 -21.55 2.90
C LYS A 192 16.48 -22.38 1.79
N ASN A 193 15.71 -23.40 2.17
CA ASN A 193 14.88 -24.15 1.24
C ASN A 193 13.42 -23.75 1.48
N PRO A 194 12.78 -22.98 0.59
CA PRO A 194 11.42 -22.48 0.79
C PRO A 194 10.37 -23.60 0.84
N LYS A 195 10.71 -24.83 0.44
CA LYS A 195 9.83 -26.01 0.54
C LYS A 195 9.79 -26.66 1.93
N GLN A 196 10.66 -26.26 2.85
CA GLN A 196 10.62 -26.71 4.24
C GLN A 196 9.60 -25.89 5.05
N PRO A 197 9.14 -26.37 6.22
CA PRO A 197 8.28 -25.56 7.09
C PRO A 197 8.95 -24.23 7.48
N TRP A 198 8.21 -23.12 7.33
CA TRP A 198 8.69 -21.79 7.68
C TRP A 198 8.49 -21.56 9.18
N PRO A 199 9.57 -21.27 9.96
CA PRO A 199 9.41 -20.77 11.32
C PRO A 199 8.63 -19.46 11.31
N TYR A 200 7.83 -19.22 12.35
CA TYR A 200 7.10 -17.96 12.49
C TYR A 200 7.03 -17.50 13.93
N GLN A 201 6.81 -16.20 14.11
CA GLN A 201 6.62 -15.55 15.40
C GLN A 201 5.30 -14.78 15.44
N LEU A 202 4.70 -14.72 16.63
CA LEU A 202 3.56 -13.85 16.89
C LEU A 202 4.04 -12.41 16.98
N VAL A 203 3.46 -11.54 16.15
CA VAL A 203 3.70 -10.09 16.15
C VAL A 203 2.72 -9.39 17.09
N ASP A 204 1.44 -9.72 16.98
CA ASP A 204 0.37 -9.16 17.81
C ASP A 204 -0.85 -10.12 17.86
N SER A 205 -1.65 -10.02 18.93
CA SER A 205 -2.91 -10.78 19.09
C SER A 205 -4.04 -9.96 19.76
N THR A 206 -3.91 -8.64 19.77
CA THR A 206 -4.73 -7.72 20.58
C THR A 206 -5.75 -6.92 19.76
N LEU A 207 -5.69 -6.99 18.43
CA LEU A 207 -6.53 -6.22 17.51
C LEU A 207 -7.73 -7.06 17.03
N HIS A 208 -8.91 -6.47 16.84
CA HIS A 208 -10.12 -7.28 16.56
C HIS A 208 -10.66 -7.20 15.12
N ILE A 209 -10.40 -6.09 14.41
CA ILE A 209 -10.68 -5.97 12.98
C ILE A 209 -9.48 -5.26 12.37
N THR A 210 -8.64 -5.95 11.63
CA THR A 210 -7.46 -5.38 10.95
C THR A 210 -7.70 -5.34 9.45
N HIS A 211 -7.29 -4.28 8.77
CA HIS A 211 -7.60 -4.16 7.34
C HIS A 211 -6.36 -3.99 6.47
N ASN A 212 -5.55 -2.97 6.71
CA ASN A 212 -4.26 -2.79 6.06
C ASN A 212 -3.18 -2.41 7.07
N PHE A 213 -1.93 -2.49 6.65
CA PHE A 213 -0.79 -2.11 7.47
C PHE A 213 0.28 -1.46 6.61
N GLU A 214 1.34 -0.96 7.23
CA GLU A 214 2.52 -0.42 6.55
C GLU A 214 3.78 -0.86 7.30
N ILE A 215 4.86 -1.10 6.56
CA ILE A 215 6.18 -1.41 7.12
C ILE A 215 7.03 -0.14 7.02
N TRP A 216 7.62 0.28 8.13
CA TRP A 216 8.57 1.37 8.19
C TRP A 216 9.97 0.80 8.38
N GLU A 217 10.76 0.81 7.31
CA GLU A 217 12.16 0.38 7.31
C GLU A 217 13.05 1.61 7.48
N ASP A 218 13.02 2.18 8.68
CA ASP A 218 13.83 3.34 9.02
C ASP A 218 15.27 2.90 9.33
N ALA A 219 16.22 3.83 9.27
CA ALA A 219 17.64 3.55 9.48
C ALA A 219 17.94 2.92 10.86
N ASP A 220 17.10 3.20 11.87
CA ASP A 220 17.28 2.74 13.24
C ASP A 220 16.52 1.46 13.59
N ALA A 221 15.38 1.20 12.93
CA ALA A 221 14.54 0.05 13.20
C ALA A 221 13.51 -0.21 12.11
N THR A 222 13.15 -1.49 11.97
CA THR A 222 11.94 -1.91 11.27
C THR A 222 10.74 -1.84 12.19
N ARG A 223 9.68 -1.15 11.77
CA ARG A 223 8.41 -1.03 12.48
C ARG A 223 7.26 -1.42 11.57
N ILE A 224 6.12 -1.75 12.16
CA ILE A 224 4.87 -1.99 11.45
C ILE A 224 3.80 -1.12 12.09
N LEU A 225 3.06 -0.37 11.26
CA LEU A 225 1.82 0.29 11.64
C LEU A 225 0.65 -0.55 11.15
N ILE A 226 -0.14 -1.12 12.06
CA ILE A 226 -1.27 -2.00 11.74
C ILE A 226 -2.56 -1.21 11.96
N GLY A 227 -3.32 -0.97 10.88
CA GLY A 227 -4.63 -0.35 10.97
C GLY A 227 -5.70 -1.33 11.46
N SER A 228 -6.47 -0.92 12.46
CA SER A 228 -7.48 -1.76 13.10
C SER A 228 -8.69 -0.98 13.65
N LYS A 229 -9.71 -1.71 14.11
CA LYS A 229 -10.85 -1.18 14.90
C LYS A 229 -10.41 -0.31 16.08
N GLU A 230 -9.31 -0.68 16.74
CA GLU A 230 -8.74 0.02 17.88
C GLU A 230 -7.99 1.31 17.48
N GLY A 231 -7.68 1.47 16.20
CA GLY A 231 -6.78 2.49 15.69
C GLY A 231 -5.54 1.88 15.04
N GLY A 232 -4.52 2.70 14.81
CA GLY A 232 -3.24 2.27 14.27
C GLY A 232 -2.27 1.85 15.37
N LYS A 233 -1.92 0.56 15.47
CA LYS A 233 -0.94 0.08 16.44
C LYS A 233 0.46 0.01 15.85
N VAL A 234 1.45 0.55 16.56
CA VAL A 234 2.86 0.44 16.14
C VAL A 234 3.58 -0.68 16.92
N VAL A 235 4.21 -1.57 16.17
CA VAL A 235 5.10 -2.63 16.69
C VAL A 235 6.48 -2.48 16.05
N SER A 236 7.54 -2.88 16.75
CA SER A 236 8.93 -2.73 16.30
C SER A 236 9.70 -4.02 16.44
N TYR A 237 10.55 -4.33 15.46
CA TYR A 237 11.45 -5.47 15.51
C TYR A 237 12.72 -5.09 16.27
N GLN A 238 12.96 -5.73 17.40
CA GLN A 238 14.11 -5.47 18.27
C GLN A 238 14.63 -6.77 18.86
N LYS A 239 15.95 -6.99 18.81
CA LYS A 239 16.62 -8.17 19.39
C LYS A 239 15.96 -9.49 18.92
N ASN A 240 15.71 -9.59 17.62
CA ASN A 240 15.08 -10.75 16.96
C ASN A 240 13.63 -11.05 17.38
N GLN A 241 12.89 -10.05 17.88
CA GLN A 241 11.49 -10.21 18.27
C GLN A 241 10.68 -8.97 17.90
N TRP A 242 9.42 -9.15 17.52
CA TRP A 242 8.47 -8.04 17.43
C TRP A 242 7.95 -7.66 18.82
N LYS A 243 7.92 -6.37 19.13
CA LYS A 243 7.44 -5.84 20.40
C LYS A 243 6.56 -4.61 20.18
N PRO A 244 5.46 -4.45 20.95
CA PRO A 244 4.69 -3.22 20.91
C PRO A 244 5.55 -2.04 21.37
N THR A 245 5.44 -0.91 20.70
CA THR A 245 6.13 0.33 21.11
C THR A 245 5.37 1.10 22.19
N GLY A 246 4.08 0.77 22.39
CA GLY A 246 3.13 1.55 23.17
C GLY A 246 2.52 2.73 22.40
N GLN A 247 2.97 2.98 21.16
CA GLN A 247 2.43 4.03 20.32
C GLN A 247 1.16 3.58 19.59
N TRP A 248 0.12 4.40 19.73
CA TRP A 248 -1.13 4.31 18.98
C TRP A 248 -1.33 5.56 18.13
N ILE A 249 -1.89 5.38 16.95
CA ILE A 249 -2.17 6.43 15.97
C ILE A 249 -3.65 6.39 15.63
N GLY A 250 -4.40 7.44 15.96
CA GLY A 250 -5.86 7.48 15.80
C GLY A 250 -6.56 6.45 16.69
N GLU A 251 -6.15 6.35 17.96
CA GLU A 251 -6.77 5.44 18.94
C GLU A 251 -8.29 5.65 19.04
N GLY A 252 -9.05 4.56 18.98
CA GLY A 252 -10.51 4.56 19.00
C GLY A 252 -11.18 5.04 17.70
N LEU A 253 -10.42 5.45 16.67
CA LEU A 253 -10.98 5.94 15.42
C LEU A 253 -11.43 4.80 14.48
N GLY A 254 -10.83 3.61 14.61
CA GLY A 254 -11.05 2.49 13.70
C GLY A 254 -10.49 2.77 12.30
N VAL A 255 -9.21 2.55 12.06
CA VAL A 255 -8.58 2.90 10.77
C VAL A 255 -8.45 1.67 9.86
N GLY A 256 -8.90 1.80 8.61
CA GLY A 256 -8.87 0.71 7.63
C GLY A 256 -7.62 0.73 6.74
N GLU A 257 -7.27 1.90 6.24
CA GLU A 257 -6.06 2.15 5.45
C GLU A 257 -5.12 3.05 6.24
N VAL A 258 -3.81 2.83 6.14
CA VAL A 258 -2.79 3.63 6.84
C VAL A 258 -1.53 3.78 5.98
N ARG A 259 -1.04 5.01 5.81
CA ARG A 259 0.22 5.33 5.13
C ARG A 259 0.94 6.51 5.76
N ARG A 260 2.23 6.38 5.98
CA ARG A 260 3.10 7.44 6.48
C ARG A 260 3.47 8.38 5.34
N GLY A 261 3.42 9.68 5.61
CA GLY A 261 3.95 10.71 4.72
C GLY A 261 4.70 11.78 5.50
N TYR A 262 5.29 12.72 4.78
CA TYR A 262 6.02 13.85 5.35
C TYR A 262 5.45 15.16 4.82
N LEU A 263 5.24 16.13 5.71
CA LEU A 263 4.81 17.49 5.39
C LEU A 263 5.98 18.34 4.84
N PRO A 264 5.73 19.54 4.29
CA PRO A 264 6.80 20.41 3.80
C PRO A 264 7.79 20.81 4.90
N ASN A 265 7.35 20.92 6.16
CA ASN A 265 8.22 21.16 7.32
C ASN A 265 8.98 19.91 7.80
N LYS A 266 8.87 18.78 7.08
CA LYS A 266 9.46 17.46 7.38
C LYS A 266 8.86 16.73 8.58
N ASP A 267 7.80 17.24 9.21
CA ASP A 267 7.06 16.45 10.19
C ASP A 267 6.36 15.27 9.52
N ALA A 268 6.41 14.11 10.18
CA ALA A 268 5.68 12.93 9.75
C ALA A 268 4.19 13.10 10.05
N PHE A 269 3.37 12.58 9.14
CA PHE A 269 1.95 12.38 9.33
C PHE A 269 1.56 10.95 8.94
N VAL A 270 0.38 10.50 9.39
CA VAL A 270 -0.24 9.27 8.90
C VAL A 270 -1.55 9.63 8.22
N ALA A 271 -1.63 9.36 6.92
CA ALA A 271 -2.91 9.34 6.23
C ALA A 271 -3.65 8.06 6.58
N ALA A 272 -4.97 8.15 6.78
CA ALA A 272 -5.80 6.99 7.01
C ALA A 272 -7.19 7.11 6.40
N VAL A 273 -7.77 5.97 6.03
CA VAL A 273 -9.22 5.89 5.81
C VAL A 273 -9.89 5.48 7.11
N ALA A 274 -10.84 6.31 7.55
CA ALA A 274 -11.55 6.13 8.81
C ALA A 274 -13.07 6.40 8.67
N PRO A 275 -13.94 5.65 9.37
CA PRO A 275 -13.63 4.37 10.01
C PRO A 275 -13.18 3.29 8.99
N TRP A 276 -13.00 2.04 9.40
CA TRP A 276 -12.78 0.91 8.47
C TRP A 276 -13.88 0.85 7.40
N HIS A 277 -13.49 0.75 6.11
CA HIS A 277 -14.37 0.90 4.94
C HIS A 277 -15.24 2.17 5.01
N GLY A 278 -14.70 3.21 5.63
CA GLY A 278 -15.40 4.44 5.92
C GLY A 278 -15.42 5.43 4.76
N ASN A 279 -15.87 6.63 5.09
CA ASN A 279 -16.05 7.74 4.16
C ASN A 279 -15.00 8.85 4.33
N GLN A 280 -14.17 8.80 5.38
CA GLN A 280 -13.21 9.88 5.65
C GLN A 280 -11.80 9.52 5.19
N LEU A 281 -11.16 10.44 4.49
CA LEU A 281 -9.70 10.53 4.48
C LEU A 281 -9.29 11.45 5.61
N VAL A 282 -8.42 10.98 6.50
CA VAL A 282 -7.89 11.76 7.62
C VAL A 282 -6.38 11.82 7.60
N VAL A 283 -5.84 12.90 8.13
CA VAL A 283 -4.42 13.04 8.47
C VAL A 283 -4.29 13.07 9.98
N LEU A 284 -3.44 12.20 10.51
CA LEU A 284 -3.16 12.01 11.93
C LEU A 284 -1.73 12.43 12.22
N ASN A 285 -1.54 13.25 13.26
CA ASN A 285 -0.22 13.53 13.79
C ASN A 285 0.22 12.34 14.66
N PRO A 286 1.30 11.61 14.32
CA PRO A 286 1.71 10.40 15.03
C PRO A 286 2.27 10.66 16.44
N LYS A 287 2.58 11.91 16.79
CA LYS A 287 3.09 12.32 18.12
C LYS A 287 1.96 12.78 19.03
N THR A 288 1.03 13.59 18.52
CA THR A 288 -0.04 14.20 19.33
C THR A 288 -1.38 13.52 19.19
N ASN A 289 -1.54 12.60 18.22
CA ASN A 289 -2.81 11.99 17.83
C ASN A 289 -3.89 12.97 17.33
N THR A 290 -3.51 14.21 17.03
CA THR A 290 -4.46 15.19 16.47
C THR A 290 -4.95 14.71 15.09
N LYS A 291 -6.26 14.75 14.89
CA LYS A 291 -6.94 14.35 13.65
C LYS A 291 -7.38 15.56 12.84
N LYS A 292 -7.11 15.53 11.53
CA LYS A 292 -7.70 16.42 10.53
C LYS A 292 -8.43 15.59 9.49
N VAL A 293 -9.66 15.98 9.15
CA VAL A 293 -10.43 15.36 8.05
C VAL A 293 -10.13 16.14 6.78
N LEU A 294 -9.70 15.47 5.71
CA LEU A 294 -9.47 16.10 4.41
C LEU A 294 -10.71 16.03 3.52
N THR A 295 -11.44 14.92 3.60
CA THR A 295 -12.75 14.74 2.97
C THR A 295 -13.54 13.68 3.75
N ASP A 296 -14.86 13.77 3.71
CA ASP A 296 -15.82 12.80 4.24
C ASP A 296 -16.73 12.21 3.13
N ARG A 297 -16.32 12.41 1.88
CA ARG A 297 -17.10 12.06 0.68
C ARG A 297 -16.71 10.71 0.06
N LEU A 298 -15.84 9.93 0.68
CA LEU A 298 -15.53 8.59 0.17
C LEU A 298 -16.72 7.66 0.41
N SER A 299 -16.77 6.55 -0.31
CA SER A 299 -17.73 5.47 -0.06
C SER A 299 -16.99 4.15 -0.12
N GLN A 300 -16.74 3.59 1.07
CA GLN A 300 -15.81 2.49 1.27
C GLN A 300 -14.43 2.82 0.72
N GLY A 301 -13.79 3.85 1.30
CA GLY A 301 -12.37 4.09 1.05
C GLY A 301 -11.56 2.81 1.33
N HIS A 302 -10.70 2.41 0.40
CA HIS A 302 -10.09 1.08 0.43
C HIS A 302 -8.64 1.05 -0.09
N ALA A 303 -8.16 2.16 -0.63
CA ALA A 303 -6.87 2.23 -1.28
C ALA A 303 -6.18 3.55 -0.90
N LEU A 304 -4.90 3.48 -0.53
CA LEU A 304 -4.15 4.63 -0.01
C LEU A 304 -2.64 4.51 -0.30
N ALA A 305 -2.05 5.60 -0.77
CA ALA A 305 -0.60 5.77 -0.89
C ALA A 305 -0.18 7.20 -0.50
N CYS A 306 1.01 7.33 0.08
CA CYS A 306 1.68 8.61 0.30
C CYS A 306 3.00 8.60 -0.48
N GLY A 307 3.30 9.69 -1.18
CA GLY A 307 4.50 9.79 -2.02
C GLY A 307 4.71 11.20 -2.55
N ASP A 308 5.91 11.52 -3.02
CA ASP A 308 6.20 12.81 -3.65
C ASP A 308 5.89 12.75 -5.16
N PHE A 309 4.60 12.65 -5.48
CA PHE A 309 4.12 12.56 -6.87
C PHE A 309 4.48 13.80 -7.69
N LEU A 310 4.57 14.96 -7.04
CA LEU A 310 4.72 16.24 -7.72
C LEU A 310 6.16 16.79 -7.67
N GLY A 311 7.09 16.10 -7.02
CA GLY A 311 8.48 16.56 -6.85
C GLY A 311 8.64 17.77 -5.95
N LEU A 312 7.74 17.93 -4.99
CA LEU A 312 7.70 19.08 -4.10
C LEU A 312 8.62 18.89 -2.88
N GLY A 313 9.24 17.72 -2.73
CA GLY A 313 10.10 17.35 -1.62
C GLY A 313 9.33 16.97 -0.36
N TYR A 314 8.03 16.69 -0.48
CA TYR A 314 7.14 16.23 0.59
C TYR A 314 6.02 15.37 0.02
N SER A 315 5.32 14.61 0.87
CA SER A 315 4.31 13.66 0.43
C SER A 315 2.98 14.32 0.09
N GLN A 316 2.38 13.90 -1.01
CA GLN A 316 0.94 14.03 -1.30
C GLN A 316 0.26 12.69 -0.98
N ILE A 317 -1.08 12.70 -0.96
CA ILE A 317 -1.88 11.53 -0.59
C ILE A 317 -2.75 11.12 -1.79
N ALA A 318 -2.54 9.91 -2.31
CA ALA A 318 -3.45 9.30 -3.27
C ALA A 318 -4.44 8.39 -2.52
N VAL A 319 -5.74 8.60 -2.72
CA VAL A 319 -6.81 7.80 -2.08
C VAL A 319 -7.81 7.31 -3.11
N GLY A 320 -8.25 6.06 -2.96
CA GLY A 320 -9.27 5.43 -3.79
C GLY A 320 -10.42 4.86 -2.98
N TRP A 321 -11.61 4.80 -3.59
CA TRP A 321 -12.80 4.23 -2.96
C TRP A 321 -13.60 3.37 -3.96
N ARG A 322 -14.23 2.31 -3.43
CA ARG A 322 -14.77 1.22 -4.26
C ARG A 322 -16.26 1.31 -4.58
N ASN A 323 -17.04 2.08 -3.82
CA ASN A 323 -18.47 2.24 -4.06
C ASN A 323 -18.81 3.64 -4.59
N PRO A 324 -19.91 3.81 -5.36
CA PRO A 324 -20.39 5.15 -5.69
C PRO A 324 -20.59 6.00 -4.43
N ASN A 325 -20.02 7.20 -4.45
CA ASN A 325 -20.17 8.19 -3.39
C ASN A 325 -21.48 8.99 -3.53
N PRO A 326 -21.74 10.03 -2.72
CA PRO A 326 -22.94 10.86 -2.86
C PRO A 326 -23.13 11.48 -4.26
N ASP A 327 -22.04 11.71 -4.99
CA ASP A 327 -22.05 12.20 -6.37
C ASP A 327 -22.20 11.08 -7.42
N LYS A 328 -22.42 9.84 -6.96
CA LYS A 328 -22.50 8.61 -7.76
C LYS A 328 -21.21 8.30 -8.52
N LYS A 329 -20.07 8.76 -8.01
CA LYS A 329 -18.75 8.50 -8.59
C LYS A 329 -17.94 7.50 -7.77
N VAL A 330 -17.09 6.77 -8.47
CA VAL A 330 -15.91 6.05 -7.94
C VAL A 330 -14.65 6.70 -8.50
N GLY A 331 -13.48 6.46 -7.90
CA GLY A 331 -12.23 6.91 -8.49
C GLY A 331 -11.06 6.96 -7.53
N VAL A 332 -10.04 7.69 -7.99
CA VAL A 332 -8.83 8.04 -7.25
C VAL A 332 -8.73 9.57 -7.17
N ARG A 333 -8.27 10.10 -6.03
CA ARG A 333 -7.99 11.53 -5.82
C ARG A 333 -6.59 11.72 -5.29
N LEU A 334 -6.01 12.88 -5.57
CA LEU A 334 -4.75 13.32 -5.00
C LEU A 334 -4.99 14.52 -4.08
N PHE A 335 -4.45 14.49 -2.86
CA PHE A 335 -4.50 15.60 -1.90
C PHE A 335 -3.11 16.18 -1.70
N VAL A 336 -3.01 17.51 -1.81
CA VAL A 336 -1.73 18.24 -1.73
C VAL A 336 -1.80 19.29 -0.62
N SER A 337 -0.89 19.22 0.35
CA SER A 337 -0.76 20.26 1.37
C SER A 337 -0.33 21.58 0.74
N LYS A 338 -0.95 22.70 1.15
CA LYS A 338 -0.65 24.04 0.66
C LYS A 338 0.12 24.91 1.64
N ASP A 339 0.37 24.38 2.83
CA ASP A 339 1.21 25.01 3.83
C ASP A 339 2.13 23.99 4.52
N ALA A 340 3.12 24.53 5.24
CA ALA A 340 4.16 23.73 5.86
C ALA A 340 3.67 22.84 7.00
N ALA A 341 2.58 23.22 7.67
CA ALA A 341 2.02 22.52 8.82
C ALA A 341 0.95 21.48 8.44
N GLY A 342 0.55 21.42 7.16
CA GLY A 342 -0.52 20.51 6.73
C GLY A 342 -1.90 20.99 7.14
N GLU A 343 -2.10 22.29 7.35
CA GLU A 343 -3.37 22.82 7.81
C GLU A 343 -4.41 22.94 6.68
N ASN A 344 -3.95 23.23 5.46
CA ASN A 344 -4.75 23.39 4.26
C ASN A 344 -4.31 22.38 3.21
N TRP A 345 -5.28 21.66 2.67
CA TRP A 345 -5.07 20.67 1.60
C TRP A 345 -5.99 20.99 0.43
N GLU A 346 -5.47 20.81 -0.78
CA GLU A 346 -6.26 20.90 -2.00
C GLU A 346 -6.47 19.50 -2.57
N GLU A 347 -7.70 19.19 -2.95
CA GLU A 347 -8.08 17.97 -3.66
C GLU A 347 -7.94 18.17 -5.17
N PHE A 348 -7.33 17.20 -5.85
CA PHE A 348 -7.24 17.12 -7.29
C PHE A 348 -7.91 15.85 -7.81
N VAL A 349 -8.71 16.04 -8.85
CA VAL A 349 -9.27 14.96 -9.65
C VAL A 349 -8.20 14.51 -10.63
N LEU A 350 -7.90 13.21 -10.64
CA LEU A 350 -7.05 12.60 -11.67
C LEU A 350 -7.87 12.33 -12.93
N ASP A 351 -7.25 11.86 -14.01
CA ASP A 351 -7.96 11.45 -15.22
C ASP A 351 -9.11 10.47 -14.88
N GLU A 352 -10.35 10.80 -15.26
CA GLU A 352 -11.55 9.99 -15.03
C GLU A 352 -12.10 9.40 -16.34
N SER A 353 -11.29 9.34 -17.41
CA SER A 353 -11.70 8.80 -18.72
C SER A 353 -12.09 7.32 -18.67
N VAL A 354 -11.60 6.57 -17.67
CA VAL A 354 -11.99 5.20 -17.36
C VAL A 354 -12.40 5.10 -15.89
N MET A 355 -13.53 4.46 -15.60
CA MET A 355 -14.00 4.28 -14.22
C MET A 355 -13.07 3.36 -13.43
N MET A 356 -12.83 3.71 -12.16
CA MET A 356 -12.02 2.92 -11.23
C MET A 356 -12.72 2.81 -9.87
N ALA A 357 -13.41 1.69 -9.65
CA ALA A 357 -13.95 1.31 -8.35
C ALA A 357 -12.81 0.73 -7.48
N CYS A 358 -11.96 1.61 -6.99
CA CYS A 358 -10.62 1.30 -6.48
C CYS A 358 -10.68 0.43 -5.22
N GLU A 359 -10.28 -0.84 -5.36
CA GLU A 359 -10.11 -1.79 -4.27
C GLU A 359 -8.70 -1.72 -3.69
N ASP A 360 -7.67 -1.54 -4.53
CA ASP A 360 -6.29 -1.37 -4.05
C ASP A 360 -5.53 -0.43 -4.98
N LEU A 361 -4.51 0.23 -4.44
CA LEU A 361 -3.61 1.08 -5.21
C LEU A 361 -2.19 1.06 -4.65
N LEU A 362 -1.23 1.20 -5.54
CA LEU A 362 0.20 1.35 -5.25
C LEU A 362 0.75 2.58 -5.96
N ALA A 363 1.84 3.13 -5.42
CA ALA A 363 2.58 4.21 -6.04
C ALA A 363 4.05 3.82 -6.22
N THR A 364 4.58 3.96 -7.43
CA THR A 364 5.97 3.65 -7.80
C THR A 364 6.30 4.30 -9.13
N ASP A 365 7.58 4.56 -9.37
CA ASP A 365 8.10 4.94 -10.69
C ASP A 365 8.10 3.71 -11.60
N LEU A 366 7.13 3.58 -12.50
CA LEU A 366 6.91 2.36 -13.28
C LEU A 366 7.60 2.41 -14.65
N ASP A 367 7.91 3.61 -15.16
CA ASP A 367 8.61 3.80 -16.43
C ASP A 367 10.04 4.36 -16.30
N GLY A 368 10.51 4.58 -15.06
CA GLY A 368 11.87 4.99 -14.73
C GLY A 368 12.16 6.46 -14.99
N ASP A 369 11.14 7.31 -15.11
CA ASP A 369 11.31 8.74 -15.37
C ASP A 369 11.53 9.57 -14.09
N GLY A 370 11.49 8.95 -12.90
CA GLY A 370 11.80 9.57 -11.62
C GLY A 370 10.63 10.28 -10.96
N ASP A 371 9.41 10.16 -11.50
CA ASP A 371 8.17 10.47 -10.79
C ASP A 371 7.42 9.22 -10.32
N LEU A 372 6.39 9.40 -9.48
CA LEU A 372 5.58 8.26 -9.03
C LEU A 372 4.31 8.17 -9.87
N ASP A 373 4.10 7.01 -10.48
CA ASP A 373 2.84 6.60 -11.07
C ASP A 373 1.91 5.99 -10.02
N ILE A 374 0.63 5.82 -10.39
CA ILE A 374 -0.34 5.09 -9.57
C ILE A 374 -0.85 3.88 -10.34
N ILE A 375 -0.74 2.69 -9.75
CA ILE A 375 -1.40 1.48 -10.23
C ILE A 375 -2.63 1.25 -9.37
N ALA A 376 -3.78 1.01 -9.98
CA ALA A 376 -5.04 0.77 -9.27
C ALA A 376 -5.77 -0.45 -9.83
N ALA A 377 -6.37 -1.23 -8.95
CA ALA A 377 -7.20 -2.37 -9.29
C ALA A 377 -8.63 -2.16 -8.79
N GLY A 378 -9.61 -2.55 -9.61
CA GLY A 378 -11.01 -2.39 -9.30
C GLY A 378 -11.79 -3.69 -9.35
N ARG A 379 -12.41 -4.05 -8.23
CA ARG A 379 -13.28 -5.23 -8.15
C ARG A 379 -14.58 -5.05 -8.92
N ALA A 380 -15.25 -3.91 -8.76
CA ALA A 380 -16.53 -3.67 -9.43
C ALA A 380 -16.36 -3.24 -10.89
N THR A 381 -15.24 -2.60 -11.23
CA THR A 381 -14.92 -2.16 -12.59
C THR A 381 -14.16 -3.21 -13.40
N LEU A 382 -13.74 -4.32 -12.77
CA LEU A 382 -13.06 -5.44 -13.42
C LEU A 382 -11.85 -5.00 -14.25
N ASN A 383 -11.02 -4.12 -13.68
CA ASN A 383 -9.88 -3.56 -14.38
C ASN A 383 -8.64 -3.34 -13.51
N VAL A 384 -7.49 -3.31 -14.17
CA VAL A 384 -6.22 -2.78 -13.68
C VAL A 384 -5.88 -1.57 -14.54
N LEU A 385 -5.65 -0.43 -13.90
CA LEU A 385 -5.28 0.82 -14.56
C LEU A 385 -3.94 1.30 -14.04
N ILE A 386 -3.22 2.02 -14.89
CA ILE A 386 -2.11 2.88 -14.51
C ILE A 386 -2.57 4.32 -14.74
N TYR A 387 -2.31 5.18 -13.77
CA TYR A 387 -2.32 6.62 -13.93
C TYR A 387 -0.86 7.04 -14.08
N TRP A 388 -0.45 7.23 -15.34
CA TRP A 388 0.89 7.70 -15.66
C TRP A 388 1.01 9.16 -15.26
N ASN A 389 1.94 9.46 -14.38
CA ASN A 389 2.24 10.83 -14.07
C ASN A 389 2.97 11.45 -15.28
N GLN A 390 2.62 12.69 -15.61
CA GLN A 390 3.12 13.38 -16.79
C GLN A 390 3.98 14.58 -16.36
N ARG A 391 4.65 14.45 -15.22
CA ARG A 391 5.46 15.52 -14.66
C ARG A 391 6.69 15.68 -15.55
N ILE A 392 6.77 16.82 -16.23
CA ILE A 392 7.96 17.16 -16.99
C ILE A 392 9.06 17.51 -15.98
N ASN A 393 10.06 16.64 -15.85
CA ASN A 393 11.27 16.94 -15.11
C ASN A 393 11.95 18.16 -15.77
N LYS A 394 12.11 19.24 -15.01
CA LYS A 394 12.82 20.44 -15.45
C LYS A 394 14.32 20.33 -15.24
#